data_AF-A0AAJ0EXY2-F1
#
_entry.id   AF-A0AAJ0EXY2-F1
#
_cell.length_a   1.000
_cell.length_b   1.000
_cell.length_c   1.000
_cell.angle_alpha   90.00
_cell.angle_beta   90.00
_cell.angle_gamma   90.00
#
_symmetry.space_group_name_H-M   'P 1'
#
loop_
_entity.id
_entity.type
_entity.pdbx_description
1 polymer ?
#
loop_
_entity_poly.entity_id
_entity_poly.type
_entity_poly.pdbx_seq_one_letter_code
_entity_poly.pdbx_strand_id
1 'polypeptide(L)'
;MDLELDSTSITVAREVVAASDEDLPSRRVRKPSAKARLNQTHQEKLTMRSRERPRLLVVAGGRPPPSCNPGQGTRETHEEDDKTLLLTMGKQIKELHAAIKIMFDAWKKSETWNQNVEAELRVVTSELQTVKNELQAVKGELQAMKERVEDESAKTNENLEAIAAVAATRNSPSVSYADVARSGLGGQGRDSRVATPGNATLPSRSDPLFCTIDTSRVEEGSDKPNAGRIRAAVEKEMRAMDGQGNWRCRAITVDPRNADRIRIVCRDDAEHKLVKQIVERASVLEHACYETSSTP
;
A
#
# COMPACT_ATOMS: atom_id res chain seq x y z
N MET A 1 5.06 -34.39 55.38
CA MET A 1 3.63 -34.72 55.38
C MET A 1 2.97 -33.62 56.20
N ASP A 2 2.19 -32.69 55.68
CA ASP A 2 1.64 -32.43 54.36
C ASP A 2 1.39 -30.92 54.29
N LEU A 3 1.68 -30.27 53.17
CA LEU A 3 1.29 -28.88 52.95
C LEU A 3 0.20 -28.84 51.88
N GLU A 4 -0.98 -28.45 52.34
CA GLU A 4 -2.17 -28.08 51.59
C GLU A 4 -1.83 -27.10 50.46
N LEU A 5 -2.41 -27.33 49.28
CA LEU A 5 -2.65 -26.28 48.29
C LEU A 5 -4.10 -26.40 47.85
N ASP A 6 -4.89 -25.48 48.42
CA ASP A 6 -6.30 -25.28 48.16
C ASP A 6 -6.57 -24.88 46.70
N SER A 7 -7.71 -25.37 46.23
CA SER A 7 -8.29 -25.09 44.92
C SER A 7 -8.82 -23.66 44.84
N THR A 8 -8.38 -22.87 43.86
CA THR A 8 -9.12 -21.70 43.38
C THR A 8 -9.64 -21.94 41.96
N SER A 9 -10.85 -22.49 41.91
CA SER A 9 -11.71 -22.53 40.72
C SER A 9 -12.21 -21.12 40.40
N ILE A 10 -11.84 -20.58 39.23
CA ILE A 10 -12.38 -19.31 38.73
C ILE A 10 -13.74 -19.57 38.08
N THR A 11 -14.80 -19.17 38.78
CA THR A 11 -16.16 -19.03 38.26
C THR A 11 -16.27 -17.80 37.38
N VAL A 12 -16.56 -17.98 36.08
CA VAL A 12 -16.91 -16.88 35.15
C VAL A 12 -18.41 -16.65 35.24
N ALA A 13 -18.81 -15.55 35.88
CA ALA A 13 -20.19 -15.08 35.91
C ALA A 13 -20.63 -14.65 34.50
N ARG A 14 -21.79 -15.16 34.06
CA ARG A 14 -22.44 -14.81 32.80
C ARG A 14 -23.52 -13.78 33.11
N GLU A 15 -23.20 -12.50 32.93
CA GLU A 15 -24.17 -11.42 33.04
C GLU A 15 -24.94 -11.33 31.71
N VAL A 16 -26.23 -11.70 31.75
CA VAL A 16 -27.15 -11.59 30.62
C VAL A 16 -27.93 -10.30 30.81
N VAL A 17 -27.60 -9.27 30.03
CA VAL A 17 -28.47 -8.09 29.87
C VAL A 17 -29.10 -8.18 28.48
N ALA A 18 -30.41 -8.42 28.49
CA ALA A 18 -31.27 -8.32 27.32
C ALA A 18 -31.64 -6.84 27.10
N ALA A 19 -31.39 -6.32 25.90
CA ALA A 19 -31.99 -5.08 25.41
C ALA A 19 -32.08 -5.10 23.87
N SER A 20 -33.31 -5.30 23.41
CA SER A 20 -34.06 -4.80 22.26
C SER A 20 -33.40 -4.47 20.90
N ASP A 21 -34.04 -5.04 19.87
CA ASP A 21 -34.09 -4.64 18.46
C ASP A 21 -34.25 -3.12 18.24
N GLU A 22 -33.50 -2.56 17.29
CA GLU A 22 -34.01 -1.97 16.03
C GLU A 22 -32.80 -1.43 15.22
N ASP A 23 -32.78 -1.79 13.92
CA ASP A 23 -31.99 -1.27 12.80
C ASP A 23 -30.43 -1.32 12.83
N LEU A 24 -29.87 -2.38 12.22
CA LEU A 24 -28.45 -2.45 11.81
C LEU A 24 -28.29 -2.72 10.30
N PRO A 25 -27.35 -2.04 9.63
CA PRO A 25 -27.11 -2.17 8.20
C PRO A 25 -26.52 -3.56 7.86
N SER A 26 -27.03 -4.13 6.77
CA SER A 26 -26.68 -5.43 6.19
C SER A 26 -25.19 -5.77 6.30
N ARG A 27 -24.83 -6.59 7.31
CA ARG A 27 -23.47 -7.09 7.53
C ARG A 27 -23.05 -7.91 6.30
N ARG A 28 -22.11 -7.37 5.51
CA ARG A 28 -21.39 -8.16 4.51
C ARG A 28 -20.75 -9.36 5.21
N VAL A 29 -21.15 -10.56 4.80
CA VAL A 29 -20.54 -11.83 5.22
C VAL A 29 -19.05 -11.71 4.98
N ARG A 30 -18.26 -11.63 6.07
CA ARG A 30 -16.80 -11.63 5.99
C ARG A 30 -16.37 -12.93 5.34
N LYS A 31 -15.59 -12.84 4.25
CA LYS A 31 -14.97 -14.01 3.62
C LYS A 31 -14.16 -14.76 4.68
N PRO A 32 -14.30 -16.10 4.78
CA PRO A 32 -13.57 -16.88 5.77
C PRO A 32 -12.06 -16.69 5.61
N SER A 33 -11.36 -16.51 6.72
CA SER A 33 -9.89 -16.45 6.78
C SER A 33 -9.27 -17.66 6.06
N ALA A 34 -8.09 -17.49 5.46
CA ALA A 34 -7.37 -18.56 4.77
C ALA A 34 -7.20 -19.83 5.65
N LYS A 35 -7.03 -19.65 6.98
CA LYS A 35 -6.99 -20.77 7.94
C LYS A 35 -8.35 -21.45 8.12
N ALA A 36 -9.44 -20.70 8.12
CA ALA A 36 -10.80 -21.26 8.20
C ALA A 36 -11.17 -22.02 6.91
N ARG A 37 -10.74 -21.53 5.75
CA ARG A 37 -10.93 -22.21 4.47
C ARG A 37 -10.16 -23.53 4.42
N LEU A 38 -8.91 -23.56 4.87
CA LEU A 38 -8.10 -24.78 4.91
C LEU A 38 -8.70 -25.85 5.81
N ASN A 39 -9.20 -25.46 7.00
CA ASN A 39 -9.84 -26.40 7.93
C ASN A 39 -11.16 -26.94 7.37
N GLN A 40 -11.95 -26.11 6.68
CA GLN A 40 -13.16 -26.55 6.00
C GLN A 40 -12.85 -27.55 4.87
N THR A 41 -11.85 -27.29 4.03
CA THR A 41 -11.42 -28.22 2.97
C THR A 41 -10.91 -29.55 3.53
N HIS A 42 -10.23 -29.53 4.68
CA HIS A 42 -9.75 -30.74 5.34
C HIS A 42 -10.91 -31.57 5.90
N GLN A 43 -11.95 -30.92 6.44
CA GLN A 43 -13.16 -31.57 6.95
C GLN A 43 -14.05 -32.12 5.82
N GLU A 44 -14.13 -31.42 4.68
CA GLU A 44 -14.82 -31.89 3.47
C GLU A 44 -14.12 -33.10 2.84
N LYS A 45 -12.77 -33.16 2.84
CA LYS A 45 -12.03 -34.34 2.38
C LYS A 45 -12.22 -35.56 3.29
N LEU A 46 -12.35 -35.36 4.60
CA LEU A 46 -12.60 -36.45 5.56
C LEU A 46 -14.04 -36.99 5.46
N THR A 47 -15.01 -36.12 5.17
CA THR A 47 -16.43 -36.51 4.99
C THR A 47 -16.67 -37.19 3.64
N MET A 48 -16.00 -36.78 2.56
CA MET A 48 -16.04 -37.48 1.27
C MET A 48 -15.39 -38.86 1.35
N ARG A 49 -14.27 -39.01 2.06
CA ARG A 49 -13.59 -40.30 2.27
C ARG A 49 -14.39 -41.28 3.15
N SER A 50 -15.30 -40.78 3.99
CA SER A 50 -16.23 -41.63 4.76
C SER A 50 -17.46 -42.07 3.95
N ARG A 51 -17.76 -41.39 2.84
CA ARG A 51 -18.92 -41.70 1.98
C ARG A 51 -18.64 -42.81 0.96
N GLU A 52 -17.36 -43.10 0.68
CA GLU A 52 -16.90 -44.13 -0.26
C GLU A 52 -16.58 -45.49 0.37
N ARG A 53 -17.04 -45.76 1.61
CA ARG A 53 -17.04 -47.15 2.12
C ARG A 53 -18.23 -47.91 1.53
N PRO A 54 -18.03 -49.05 0.83
CA PRO A 54 -19.14 -49.90 0.42
C PRO A 54 -19.84 -50.42 1.69
N ARG A 55 -21.13 -50.08 1.86
CA ARG A 55 -22.00 -50.75 2.82
C ARG A 55 -22.25 -52.16 2.30
N LEU A 56 -21.57 -53.17 2.88
CA LEU A 56 -21.97 -54.55 2.69
C LEU A 56 -23.32 -54.77 3.40
N LEU A 57 -24.35 -54.97 2.60
CA LEU A 57 -25.66 -55.42 3.03
C LEU A 57 -25.53 -56.79 3.68
N VAL A 58 -25.97 -56.88 4.94
CA VAL A 58 -26.27 -58.15 5.60
C VAL A 58 -27.47 -58.76 4.88
N VAL A 59 -27.25 -59.81 4.09
CA VAL A 59 -28.29 -60.74 3.66
C VAL A 59 -28.13 -62.01 4.49
N ALA A 60 -29.05 -62.18 5.43
CA ALA A 60 -29.29 -63.45 6.09
C ALA A 60 -30.12 -64.35 5.16
N GLY A 61 -29.69 -65.61 5.00
CA GLY A 61 -30.44 -66.64 4.28
C GLY A 61 -29.65 -67.93 4.22
N GLY A 62 -29.88 -68.83 5.18
CA GLY A 62 -29.19 -70.12 5.26
C GLY A 62 -29.85 -71.25 4.45
N ARG A 63 -29.05 -72.26 4.07
CA ARG A 63 -29.37 -73.72 4.06
C ARG A 63 -28.14 -74.57 3.66
N PRO A 64 -28.12 -75.90 3.91
CA PRO A 64 -26.97 -76.65 4.47
C PRO A 64 -26.10 -77.34 3.39
N PRO A 65 -25.00 -78.02 3.78
CA PRO A 65 -23.91 -78.36 2.85
C PRO A 65 -24.19 -79.63 2.05
N PRO A 66 -23.66 -79.78 0.82
CA PRO A 66 -23.50 -81.09 0.24
C PRO A 66 -22.17 -81.70 0.72
N SER A 67 -22.33 -82.77 1.48
CA SER A 67 -21.60 -84.03 1.36
C SER A 67 -20.15 -83.97 0.89
N CYS A 68 -19.26 -84.37 1.81
CA CYS A 68 -17.91 -84.81 1.51
C CYS A 68 -17.92 -85.91 0.43
N ASN A 69 -17.16 -85.72 -0.64
CA ASN A 69 -16.55 -86.81 -1.40
C ASN A 69 -15.04 -86.55 -1.50
N PRO A 70 -14.19 -87.51 -1.11
CA PRO A 70 -12.76 -87.41 -1.27
C PRO A 70 -12.35 -87.98 -2.63
N GLY A 71 -11.55 -87.23 -3.37
CA GLY A 71 -10.77 -87.75 -4.49
C GLY A 71 -11.12 -87.12 -5.82
N GLN A 72 -10.30 -86.15 -6.25
CA GLN A 72 -9.35 -86.35 -7.34
C GLN A 72 -8.56 -85.05 -7.54
N GLY A 73 -7.26 -85.20 -7.80
CA GLY A 73 -6.30 -84.12 -7.74
C GLY A 73 -6.58 -82.99 -8.73
N THR A 74 -6.31 -81.78 -8.27
CA THR A 74 -5.90 -80.68 -9.15
C THR A 74 -4.82 -79.93 -8.39
N ARG A 75 -3.57 -80.24 -8.72
CA ARG A 75 -2.38 -79.67 -8.07
C ARG A 75 -1.89 -78.40 -8.78
N GLU A 76 -2.71 -77.80 -9.65
CA GLU A 76 -2.25 -76.83 -10.67
C GLU A 76 -2.80 -75.40 -10.53
N THR A 77 -3.68 -75.08 -9.57
CA THR A 77 -4.23 -73.71 -9.43
C THR A 77 -3.47 -72.81 -8.43
N HIS A 78 -2.84 -73.39 -7.41
CA HIS A 78 -2.14 -72.62 -6.36
C HIS A 78 -0.89 -71.88 -6.88
N GLU A 79 -0.21 -72.47 -7.87
CA GLU A 79 1.04 -71.92 -8.40
C GLU A 79 0.80 -70.69 -9.29
N GLU A 80 -0.38 -70.57 -9.90
CA GLU A 80 -0.78 -69.41 -10.72
C GLU A 80 -1.18 -68.21 -9.85
N ASP A 81 -1.87 -68.47 -8.73
CA ASP A 81 -2.23 -67.44 -7.74
C ASP A 81 -0.98 -66.81 -7.10
N ASP A 82 0.03 -67.61 -6.74
CA ASP A 82 1.31 -67.14 -6.19
C ASP A 82 2.09 -66.29 -7.21
N LYS A 83 2.12 -66.71 -8.48
CA LYS A 83 2.74 -65.95 -9.58
C LYS A 83 2.03 -64.62 -9.80
N THR A 84 0.70 -64.62 -9.76
CA THR A 84 -0.12 -63.41 -9.91
C THR A 84 0.13 -62.44 -8.77
N LEU A 85 0.16 -62.93 -7.52
CA LEU A 85 0.46 -62.13 -6.34
C LEU A 85 1.85 -61.47 -6.44
N LEU A 86 2.87 -62.23 -6.83
CA LEU A 86 4.24 -61.74 -6.99
C LEU A 86 4.33 -60.63 -8.04
N LEU A 87 3.63 -60.78 -9.17
CA LEU A 87 3.54 -59.78 -10.23
C LEU A 87 2.86 -58.50 -9.74
N THR A 88 1.76 -58.62 -8.98
CA THR A 88 1.09 -57.45 -8.38
C THR A 88 1.98 -56.72 -7.38
N MET A 89 2.70 -57.44 -6.51
CA MET A 89 3.65 -56.82 -5.57
C MET A 89 4.80 -56.13 -6.31
N GLY A 90 5.35 -56.77 -7.34
CA GLY A 90 6.38 -56.17 -8.18
C GLY A 90 5.91 -54.89 -8.87
N LYS A 91 4.64 -54.83 -9.31
CA LYS A 91 4.03 -53.62 -9.86
C LYS A 91 3.89 -52.52 -8.80
N GLN A 92 3.38 -52.85 -7.61
CA GLN A 92 3.24 -51.90 -6.50
C GLN A 92 4.59 -51.35 -6.04
N ILE A 93 5.64 -52.17 -5.96
CA ILE A 93 7.00 -51.72 -5.60
C ILE A 93 7.53 -50.71 -6.62
N LYS A 94 7.31 -50.95 -7.92
CA LYS A 94 7.71 -50.02 -8.98
C LYS A 94 6.94 -48.70 -8.89
N GLU A 95 5.64 -48.75 -8.64
CA GLU A 95 4.79 -47.57 -8.45
C GLU A 95 5.22 -46.75 -7.22
N LEU A 96 5.46 -47.41 -6.08
CA LEU A 96 5.98 -46.76 -4.87
C LEU A 96 7.35 -46.13 -5.09
N HIS A 97 8.25 -46.85 -5.76
CA HIS A 97 9.57 -46.32 -6.09
C HIS A 97 9.49 -45.08 -7.00
N ALA A 98 8.60 -45.09 -8.00
CA ALA A 98 8.37 -43.92 -8.84
C ALA A 98 7.81 -42.72 -8.04
N ALA A 99 6.85 -42.96 -7.14
CA ALA A 99 6.32 -41.93 -6.26
C ALA A 99 7.38 -41.34 -5.33
N ILE A 100 8.22 -42.19 -4.72
CA ILE A 100 9.34 -41.77 -3.86
C ILE A 100 10.33 -40.92 -4.65
N LYS A 101 10.68 -41.32 -5.88
CA LYS A 101 11.59 -40.55 -6.74
C LYS A 101 11.05 -39.14 -7.02
N ILE A 102 9.76 -39.04 -7.37
CA ILE A 102 9.12 -37.73 -7.59
C ILE A 102 9.16 -36.87 -6.32
N MET A 103 8.85 -37.45 -5.16
CA MET A 103 8.91 -36.73 -3.88
C MET A 103 10.33 -36.27 -3.55
N PHE A 104 11.35 -37.09 -3.81
CA PHE A 104 12.75 -36.74 -3.57
C PHE A 104 13.20 -35.58 -4.47
N ASP A 105 12.86 -35.61 -5.76
CA ASP A 105 13.18 -34.53 -6.70
C ASP A 105 12.48 -33.23 -6.31
N ALA A 106 11.21 -33.32 -5.90
CA ALA A 106 10.45 -32.17 -5.40
C ALA A 106 11.05 -31.60 -4.10
N TRP A 107 11.45 -32.46 -3.16
CA TRP A 107 12.12 -32.06 -1.92
C TRP A 107 13.45 -31.37 -2.20
N LYS A 108 14.27 -31.95 -3.07
CA LYS A 108 15.57 -31.36 -3.47
C LYS A 108 15.39 -29.98 -4.11
N LYS A 109 14.35 -29.79 -4.92
CA LYS A 109 14.00 -28.48 -5.49
C LYS A 109 13.47 -27.51 -4.43
N SER A 110 12.73 -28.00 -3.43
CA SER A 110 12.29 -27.16 -2.30
C SER A 110 13.47 -26.70 -1.45
N GLU A 111 14.48 -27.55 -1.28
CA GLU A 111 15.69 -27.22 -0.53
C GLU A 111 16.46 -26.07 -1.20
N THR A 112 16.62 -26.11 -2.53
CA THR A 112 17.26 -25.00 -3.26
C THR A 112 16.42 -23.72 -3.21
N TRP A 113 15.09 -23.82 -3.26
CA TRP A 113 14.22 -22.66 -3.09
C TRP A 113 14.34 -22.05 -1.68
N ASN A 114 14.42 -22.88 -0.63
CA ASN A 114 14.63 -22.42 0.74
C ASN A 114 15.97 -21.67 0.89
N GLN A 115 17.05 -22.23 0.34
CA GLN A 115 18.37 -21.57 0.34
C GLN A 115 18.33 -20.22 -0.39
N ASN A 116 17.62 -20.14 -1.51
CA ASN A 116 17.43 -18.88 -2.23
C ASN A 116 16.65 -17.85 -1.40
N VAL A 117 15.53 -18.26 -0.80
CA VAL A 117 14.74 -17.38 0.07
C VAL A 117 15.57 -16.89 1.27
N GLU A 118 16.40 -17.74 1.85
CA GLU A 118 17.30 -17.37 2.94
C GLU A 118 18.39 -16.38 2.49
N ALA A 119 18.90 -16.52 1.26
CA ALA A 119 19.84 -15.56 0.68
C ALA A 119 19.18 -14.19 0.45
N GLU A 120 17.98 -14.17 -0.14
CA GLU A 120 17.18 -12.95 -0.35
C GLU A 120 16.86 -12.25 0.99
N LEU A 121 16.47 -13.02 2.02
CA LEU A 121 16.23 -12.47 3.36
C LEU A 121 17.49 -11.83 3.96
N ARG A 122 18.67 -12.41 3.74
CA ARG A 122 19.94 -11.82 4.18
C ARG A 122 20.22 -10.50 3.45
N VAL A 123 19.99 -10.44 2.14
CA VAL A 123 20.13 -9.20 1.35
C VAL A 123 19.19 -8.12 1.88
N VAL A 124 17.89 -8.41 2.01
CA VAL A 124 16.89 -7.46 2.53
C VAL A 124 17.26 -6.98 3.94
N THR A 125 17.77 -7.87 4.79
CA THR A 125 18.21 -7.49 6.15
C THR A 125 19.39 -6.52 6.09
N SER A 126 20.35 -6.75 5.19
CA SER A 126 21.50 -5.84 5.01
C SER A 126 21.08 -4.48 4.47
N GLU A 127 20.18 -4.44 3.49
CA GLU A 127 19.64 -3.20 2.92
C GLU A 127 18.85 -2.39 3.95
N LEU A 128 18.01 -3.06 4.76
CA LEU A 128 17.30 -2.40 5.86
C LEU A 128 18.26 -1.77 6.88
N GLN A 129 19.39 -2.41 7.14
CA GLN A 129 20.39 -1.84 8.04
C GLN A 129 21.11 -0.64 7.40
N THR A 130 21.40 -0.69 6.10
CA THR A 130 21.94 0.46 5.35
C THR A 130 20.98 1.64 5.37
N VAL A 131 19.70 1.42 5.01
CA VAL A 131 18.67 2.47 5.03
C VAL A 131 18.50 3.07 6.43
N LYS A 132 18.58 2.25 7.48
CA LYS A 132 18.55 2.74 8.86
C LYS A 132 19.71 3.69 9.16
N ASN A 133 20.92 3.35 8.73
CA ASN A 133 22.10 4.18 8.93
C ASN A 133 21.98 5.49 8.14
N GLU A 134 21.51 5.44 6.90
CA GLU A 134 21.26 6.62 6.07
C GLU A 134 20.19 7.54 6.69
N LEU A 135 19.09 6.99 7.20
CA LEU A 135 18.08 7.77 7.90
C LEU A 135 18.63 8.44 9.17
N GLN A 136 19.53 7.78 9.89
CA GLN A 136 20.22 8.38 11.03
C GLN A 136 21.16 9.51 10.60
N ALA A 137 21.88 9.35 9.49
CA ALA A 137 22.74 10.37 8.93
C ALA A 137 21.93 11.61 8.50
N VAL A 138 20.87 11.40 7.70
CA VAL A 138 19.97 12.48 7.25
C VAL A 138 19.32 13.19 8.44
N LYS A 139 18.92 12.45 9.48
CA LYS A 139 18.40 13.05 10.71
C LYS A 139 19.43 13.97 11.37
N GLY A 140 20.70 13.55 11.43
CA GLY A 140 21.80 14.37 11.95
C GLY A 140 22.03 15.62 11.12
N GLU A 141 22.07 15.50 9.79
CA GLU A 141 22.21 16.63 8.87
C GLU A 141 21.06 17.64 9.00
N LEU A 142 19.83 17.16 9.16
CA LEU A 142 18.66 18.02 9.36
C LEU A 142 18.71 18.76 10.70
N GLN A 143 19.21 18.12 11.77
CA GLN A 143 19.46 18.79 13.04
C GLN A 143 20.53 19.87 12.93
N ALA A 144 21.65 19.57 12.26
CA ALA A 144 22.72 20.54 12.03
C ALA A 144 22.26 21.71 11.13
N MET A 145 21.43 21.44 10.13
CA MET A 145 20.82 22.48 9.29
C MET A 145 19.87 23.36 10.13
N LYS A 146 19.06 22.74 10.99
CA LYS A 146 18.16 23.46 11.90
C LYS A 146 18.94 24.41 12.81
N GLU A 147 20.00 23.94 13.47
CA GLU A 147 20.84 24.77 14.33
C GLU A 147 21.47 25.94 13.54
N ARG A 148 22.00 25.68 12.35
CA ARG A 148 22.55 26.74 11.47
C ARG A 148 21.52 27.81 11.13
N VAL A 149 20.28 27.42 10.82
CA VAL A 149 19.20 28.36 10.50
C VAL A 149 18.79 29.16 11.74
N GLU A 150 18.73 28.53 12.91
CA GLU A 150 18.45 29.22 14.18
C GLU A 150 19.56 30.24 14.51
N ASP A 151 20.83 29.88 14.34
CA ASP A 151 21.98 30.77 14.53
C ASP A 151 21.97 31.95 13.54
N GLU A 152 21.71 31.68 12.25
CA GLU A 152 21.59 32.73 11.23
C GLU A 152 20.40 33.64 11.51
N SER A 153 19.28 33.09 12.01
CA SER A 153 18.11 33.87 12.43
C SER A 153 18.44 34.77 13.64
N ALA A 154 19.17 34.27 14.63
CA ALA A 154 19.60 35.06 15.78
C ALA A 154 20.52 36.20 15.35
N LYS A 155 21.52 35.89 14.52
CA LYS A 155 22.48 36.88 13.99
C LYS A 155 21.83 37.95 13.12
N THR A 156 20.86 37.57 12.28
CA THR A 156 20.12 38.54 11.46
C THR A 156 19.23 39.43 12.32
N ASN A 157 18.62 38.89 13.39
CA ASN A 157 17.87 39.71 14.35
C ASN A 157 18.77 40.70 15.10
N GLU A 158 19.94 40.28 15.60
CA GLU A 158 20.93 41.17 16.22
C GLU A 158 21.38 42.30 15.27
N ASN A 159 21.64 41.97 14.00
CA ASN A 159 21.99 42.96 12.99
C ASN A 159 20.86 43.97 12.75
N LEU A 160 19.60 43.53 12.71
CA LEU A 160 18.45 44.42 12.57
C LEU A 160 18.30 45.34 13.79
N GLU A 161 18.49 44.83 15.00
CA GLU A 161 18.50 45.64 16.22
C GLU A 161 19.63 46.69 16.21
N ALA A 162 20.83 46.31 15.78
CA ALA A 162 21.95 47.24 15.65
C ALA A 162 21.66 48.35 14.62
N ILE A 163 21.06 48.02 13.47
CA ILE A 163 20.65 49.02 12.47
C ILE A 163 19.57 49.94 13.04
N ALA A 164 18.58 49.41 13.77
CA ALA A 164 17.54 50.20 14.41
C ALA A 164 18.11 51.17 15.45
N ALA A 165 19.08 50.74 16.26
CA ALA A 165 19.76 51.59 17.23
C ALA A 165 20.59 52.70 16.56
N VAL A 166 21.31 52.40 15.48
CA VAL A 166 22.01 53.41 14.68
C VAL A 166 21.03 54.41 14.06
N ALA A 167 19.89 53.95 13.53
CA ALA A 167 18.85 54.85 13.04
C ALA A 167 18.28 55.76 14.14
N ALA A 168 18.07 55.23 15.35
CA ALA A 168 17.59 55.98 16.52
C ALA A 168 18.62 56.99 17.07
N THR A 169 19.92 56.77 16.89
CA THR A 169 20.96 57.76 17.26
C THR A 169 21.18 58.82 16.19
N ARG A 170 20.77 58.54 14.95
CA ARG A 170 20.81 59.47 13.81
C ARG A 170 19.63 60.45 13.77
N ASN A 171 18.95 60.66 14.91
CA ASN A 171 17.91 61.66 15.13
C ASN A 171 18.44 63.10 14.95
N SER A 172 18.76 63.47 13.71
CA SER A 172 18.60 64.83 13.22
C SER A 172 17.10 65.08 13.03
N PRO A 173 16.60 66.32 13.18
CA PRO A 173 15.18 66.63 13.08
C PRO A 173 14.62 66.05 11.79
N SER A 174 13.60 65.20 11.92
CA SER A 174 12.93 64.56 10.79
C SER A 174 12.62 65.59 9.71
N VAL A 175 13.16 65.41 8.50
CA VAL A 175 12.57 66.00 7.30
C VAL A 175 11.17 65.41 7.22
N SER A 176 10.19 66.21 7.63
CA SER A 176 8.78 65.82 7.63
C SER A 176 8.34 65.66 6.18
N TYR A 177 7.43 64.73 5.90
CA TYR A 177 6.79 64.64 4.58
C TYR A 177 6.20 66.00 4.14
N ALA A 178 5.82 66.84 5.11
CA ALA A 178 5.40 68.22 4.89
C ALA A 178 6.53 69.13 4.35
N ASP A 179 7.80 68.90 4.67
CA ASP A 179 8.94 69.70 4.19
C ASP A 179 9.38 69.32 2.76
N VAL A 180 9.17 68.06 2.36
CA VAL A 180 9.37 67.60 0.98
C VAL A 180 8.23 68.07 0.07
N ALA A 181 6.99 68.02 0.55
CA ALA A 181 5.83 68.54 -0.20
C ALA A 181 5.88 70.07 -0.40
N ARG A 182 6.53 70.80 0.52
CA ARG A 182 6.70 72.27 0.41
C ARG A 182 7.85 72.70 -0.49
N SER A 183 8.83 71.83 -0.74
CA SER A 183 9.99 72.12 -1.59
C SER A 183 9.76 71.85 -3.10
N GLY A 184 8.53 71.50 -3.49
CA GLY A 184 8.15 71.19 -4.88
C GLY A 184 7.24 72.22 -5.55
N LEU A 185 7.44 73.52 -5.33
CA LEU A 185 6.85 74.56 -6.19
C LEU A 185 7.92 75.07 -7.16
N GLY A 186 8.24 74.22 -8.12
CA GLY A 186 9.16 74.54 -9.20
C GLY A 186 8.85 73.70 -10.42
N GLY A 187 7.92 74.18 -11.25
CA GLY A 187 7.82 73.81 -12.65
C GLY A 187 6.98 72.58 -13.00
N GLN A 188 5.73 72.86 -13.36
CA GLN A 188 5.12 72.42 -14.63
C GLN A 188 5.11 70.90 -14.94
N GLY A 189 3.94 70.27 -14.82
CA GLY A 189 3.71 68.93 -15.38
C GLY A 189 2.33 68.39 -15.07
N ARG A 190 1.52 68.18 -16.10
CA ARG A 190 0.08 67.97 -16.09
C ARG A 190 -0.30 66.47 -15.98
N ASP A 191 -1.53 66.25 -15.52
CA ASP A 191 -2.39 65.06 -15.64
C ASP A 191 -2.16 63.82 -14.76
N SER A 192 -2.95 63.73 -13.69
CA SER A 192 -3.28 62.53 -12.94
C SER A 192 -4.53 61.84 -13.52
N ARG A 193 -4.37 60.62 -14.05
CA ARG A 193 -5.49 59.66 -14.09
C ARG A 193 -5.62 59.04 -12.71
N VAL A 194 -6.59 59.54 -11.96
CA VAL A 194 -7.05 59.00 -10.69
C VAL A 194 -7.75 57.66 -10.95
N ALA A 195 -7.22 56.58 -10.35
CA ALA A 195 -7.93 55.32 -10.21
C ALA A 195 -8.41 55.18 -8.75
N THR A 196 -9.72 55.12 -8.60
CA THR A 196 -10.47 54.87 -7.36
C THR A 196 -10.13 53.51 -6.75
N PRO A 197 -9.85 53.39 -5.44
CA PRO A 197 -9.88 52.13 -4.72
C PRO A 197 -11.25 51.94 -4.05
N GLY A 198 -11.95 50.86 -4.38
CA GLY A 198 -13.14 50.45 -3.65
C GLY A 198 -14.04 49.50 -4.40
N ASN A 199 -13.91 48.19 -4.15
CA ASN A 199 -15.01 47.45 -3.54
C ASN A 199 -14.64 46.00 -3.17
N ALA A 200 -14.87 45.71 -1.89
CA ALA A 200 -15.40 44.47 -1.33
C ALA A 200 -14.72 43.14 -1.70
N THR A 201 -13.74 42.75 -0.86
CA THR A 201 -13.33 41.37 -0.66
C THR A 201 -14.50 40.54 -0.13
N LEU A 202 -15.07 39.69 -0.99
CA LEU A 202 -15.96 38.58 -0.62
C LEU A 202 -15.15 37.46 0.05
N PRO A 203 -15.77 36.64 0.93
CA PRO A 203 -15.03 35.64 1.71
C PRO A 203 -14.51 34.52 0.80
N SER A 204 -13.19 34.36 0.82
CA SER A 204 -12.38 33.19 0.42
C SER A 204 -13.08 32.21 -0.54
N ARG A 205 -13.12 32.55 -1.82
CA ARG A 205 -13.07 31.51 -2.84
C ARG A 205 -11.59 31.18 -2.99
N SER A 206 -11.14 30.14 -2.29
CA SER A 206 -9.78 29.60 -2.38
C SER A 206 -9.37 29.55 -3.86
N ASP A 207 -8.26 30.20 -4.18
CA ASP A 207 -7.68 30.14 -5.52
C ASP A 207 -7.55 28.65 -5.90
N PRO A 208 -8.05 28.20 -7.06
CA PRO A 208 -7.95 26.81 -7.46
C PRO A 208 -6.49 26.32 -7.36
N LEU A 209 -6.26 25.28 -6.57
CA LEU A 209 -4.94 24.66 -6.47
C LEU A 209 -4.66 23.88 -7.76
N PHE A 210 -3.52 24.15 -8.40
CA PHE A 210 -3.14 23.49 -9.64
C PHE A 210 -1.94 22.58 -9.41
N CYS A 211 -2.04 21.32 -9.85
CA CYS A 211 -0.90 20.45 -10.06
C CYS A 211 -0.44 20.61 -11.52
N THR A 212 0.79 21.07 -11.74
CA THR A 212 1.35 21.32 -13.06
C THR A 212 2.30 20.19 -13.44
N ILE A 213 2.14 19.68 -14.66
CA ILE A 213 2.87 18.55 -15.23
C ILE A 213 3.59 19.06 -16.45
N ASP A 214 4.91 18.91 -16.48
CA ASP A 214 5.75 19.32 -17.60
C ASP A 214 6.11 18.08 -18.43
N THR A 215 5.61 18.04 -19.67
CA THR A 215 5.83 16.91 -20.60
C THR A 215 6.95 17.19 -21.60
N SER A 216 7.65 18.33 -21.48
CA SER A 216 8.74 18.72 -22.39
C SER A 216 9.95 17.80 -22.32
N ARG A 217 10.11 17.04 -21.23
CA ARG A 217 11.22 16.10 -21.01
C ARG A 217 11.01 14.73 -21.66
N VAL A 218 9.83 14.47 -22.23
CA VAL A 218 9.56 13.22 -22.96
C VAL A 218 10.09 13.36 -24.38
N GLU A 219 11.09 12.54 -24.73
CA GLU A 219 11.74 12.47 -26.03
C GLU A 219 10.75 12.59 -27.21
N GLU A 220 11.05 13.53 -28.11
CA GLU A 220 10.24 13.93 -29.26
C GLU A 220 10.31 12.86 -30.38
N GLY A 221 9.64 11.73 -30.14
CA GLY A 221 9.63 10.58 -31.07
C GLY A 221 8.87 9.36 -30.57
N SER A 222 8.49 9.32 -29.28
CA SER A 222 7.58 8.33 -28.71
C SER A 222 6.27 9.00 -28.27
N ASP A 223 5.21 8.22 -28.06
CA ASP A 223 3.86 8.72 -27.74
C ASP A 223 3.86 9.71 -26.55
N LYS A 224 3.93 11.02 -26.84
CA LYS A 224 3.90 12.08 -25.82
C LYS A 224 2.62 11.95 -24.99
N PRO A 225 2.69 11.97 -23.65
CA PRO A 225 1.51 11.83 -22.81
C PRO A 225 0.59 13.04 -22.98
N ASN A 226 -0.51 12.86 -23.71
CA ASN A 226 -1.53 13.89 -23.86
C ASN A 226 -2.38 14.05 -22.58
N ALA A 227 -3.11 15.16 -22.49
CA ALA A 227 -3.97 15.46 -21.33
C ALA A 227 -5.00 14.36 -21.02
N GLY A 228 -5.48 13.63 -22.03
CA GLY A 228 -6.40 12.51 -21.86
C GLY A 228 -5.73 11.27 -21.25
N ARG A 229 -4.51 10.93 -21.69
CA ARG A 229 -3.70 9.83 -21.13
C ARG A 229 -3.32 10.13 -19.68
N ILE A 230 -2.90 11.36 -19.41
CA ILE A 230 -2.62 11.83 -18.05
C ILE A 230 -3.88 11.74 -17.17
N ARG A 231 -5.05 12.17 -17.68
CA ARG A 231 -6.32 12.01 -16.97
C ARG A 231 -6.56 10.55 -16.59
N ALA A 232 -6.46 9.65 -17.58
CA ALA A 232 -6.74 8.25 -17.38
C ALA A 232 -5.79 7.60 -16.37
N ALA A 233 -4.50 7.95 -16.43
CA ALA A 233 -3.49 7.46 -15.49
C ALA A 233 -3.76 7.95 -14.07
N VAL A 234 -3.93 9.26 -13.87
CA VAL A 234 -4.18 9.84 -12.55
C VAL A 234 -5.48 9.32 -11.96
N GLU A 235 -6.56 9.25 -12.75
CA GLU A 235 -7.83 8.72 -12.27
C GLU A 235 -7.78 7.23 -11.95
N LYS A 236 -7.00 6.44 -12.70
CA LYS A 236 -6.81 5.02 -12.43
C LYS A 236 -6.11 4.81 -11.09
N GLU A 237 -5.02 5.52 -10.84
CA GLU A 237 -4.26 5.43 -9.59
C GLU A 237 -5.07 5.97 -8.40
N MET A 238 -5.78 7.09 -8.56
CA MET A 238 -6.66 7.63 -7.51
C MET A 238 -7.75 6.62 -7.13
N ARG A 239 -8.40 5.96 -8.10
CA ARG A 239 -9.42 4.95 -7.80
C ARG A 239 -8.87 3.67 -7.18
N ALA A 240 -7.58 3.38 -7.36
CA ALA A 240 -6.92 2.24 -6.74
C ALA A 240 -6.64 2.47 -5.24
N MET A 241 -6.65 3.73 -4.78
CA MET A 241 -6.52 4.04 -3.35
C MET A 241 -7.82 3.76 -2.59
N ASP A 242 -7.66 3.26 -1.36
CA ASP A 242 -8.77 2.92 -0.48
C ASP A 242 -9.70 4.14 -0.26
N GLY A 243 -10.98 3.96 -0.54
CA GLY A 243 -12.01 4.99 -0.33
C GLY A 243 -12.20 5.99 -1.49
N GLN A 244 -11.47 5.87 -2.61
CA GLN A 244 -11.53 6.82 -3.74
C GLN A 244 -12.12 6.23 -5.04
N GLY A 245 -12.88 5.14 -4.97
CA GLY A 245 -13.38 4.41 -6.16
C GLY A 245 -14.21 5.22 -7.17
N ASN A 246 -14.83 6.34 -6.75
CA ASN A 246 -15.58 7.24 -7.64
C ASN A 246 -14.84 8.55 -7.94
N TRP A 247 -13.54 8.62 -7.64
CA TRP A 247 -12.76 9.81 -7.90
C TRP A 247 -12.61 10.06 -9.40
N ARG A 248 -12.63 11.34 -9.76
CA ARG A 248 -12.36 11.85 -11.11
C ARG A 248 -11.67 13.20 -11.02
N CYS A 249 -10.86 13.53 -12.02
CA CYS A 249 -10.23 14.84 -12.10
C CYS A 249 -11.31 15.93 -12.19
N ARG A 250 -11.13 17.05 -11.48
CA ARG A 250 -12.07 18.19 -11.54
C ARG A 250 -12.01 18.88 -12.90
N ALA A 251 -10.80 19.22 -13.34
CA ALA A 251 -10.51 19.73 -14.66
C ALA A 251 -9.04 19.47 -15.01
N ILE A 252 -8.76 19.29 -16.30
CA ILE A 252 -7.40 19.22 -16.83
C ILE A 252 -7.35 20.16 -18.02
N THR A 253 -6.37 21.06 -18.00
CA THR A 253 -6.16 22.09 -19.03
C THR A 253 -4.73 22.05 -19.53
N VAL A 254 -4.55 22.17 -20.84
CA VAL A 254 -3.23 22.43 -21.45
C VAL A 254 -2.99 23.94 -21.39
N ASP A 255 -1.77 24.36 -21.05
CA ASP A 255 -1.41 25.77 -21.01
C ASP A 255 -1.35 26.35 -22.45
N PRO A 256 -2.09 27.42 -22.76
CA PRO A 256 -2.08 28.01 -24.10
C PRO A 256 -0.71 28.61 -24.48
N ARG A 257 0.16 28.91 -23.50
CA ARG A 257 1.51 29.42 -23.74
C ARG A 257 2.54 28.30 -23.91
N ASN A 258 2.24 27.10 -23.42
CA ASN A 258 3.12 25.95 -23.50
C ASN A 258 2.30 24.65 -23.57
N ALA A 259 2.21 24.07 -24.77
CA ALA A 259 1.45 22.83 -25.01
C ALA A 259 1.96 21.64 -24.20
N ASP A 260 3.20 21.71 -23.72
CA ASP A 260 3.83 20.66 -22.92
C ASP A 260 3.48 20.77 -21.44
N ARG A 261 2.91 21.90 -21.01
CA ARG A 261 2.51 22.16 -19.63
C ARG A 261 1.04 21.85 -19.45
N ILE A 262 0.74 20.83 -18.65
CA ILE A 262 -0.61 20.37 -18.37
C ILE A 262 -0.94 20.65 -16.90
N ARG A 263 -2.09 21.27 -16.63
CA ARG A 263 -2.53 21.63 -15.29
C ARG A 263 -3.75 20.81 -14.89
N ILE A 264 -3.70 20.18 -13.72
CA ILE A 264 -4.82 19.50 -13.08
C ILE A 264 -5.34 20.40 -11.95
N VAL A 265 -6.64 20.68 -11.95
CA VAL A 265 -7.28 21.45 -10.88
C VAL A 265 -7.66 20.50 -9.74
N CYS A 266 -7.22 20.82 -8.53
CA CYS A 266 -7.51 20.06 -7.31
C CYS A 266 -8.64 20.73 -6.51
N ARG A 267 -9.34 19.95 -5.67
CA ARG A 267 -10.42 20.47 -4.81
C ARG A 267 -9.91 21.10 -3.52
N ASP A 268 -8.86 20.52 -2.94
CA ASP A 268 -8.24 20.92 -1.68
C ASP A 268 -6.73 20.56 -1.68
N ASP A 269 -6.02 20.98 -0.64
CA ASP A 269 -4.58 20.74 -0.47
C ASP A 269 -4.24 19.25 -0.31
N ALA A 270 -5.14 18.43 0.21
CA ALA A 270 -4.90 17.00 0.37
C ALA A 270 -4.98 16.29 -0.99
N GLU A 271 -5.98 16.61 -1.81
CA GLU A 271 -6.08 16.16 -3.19
C GLU A 271 -4.89 16.65 -4.01
N HIS A 272 -4.46 17.90 -3.83
CA HIS A 272 -3.28 18.43 -4.51
C HIS A 272 -2.01 17.63 -4.21
N LYS A 273 -1.77 17.31 -2.94
CA LYS A 273 -0.64 16.47 -2.52
C LYS A 273 -0.70 15.07 -3.11
N LEU A 274 -1.87 14.44 -3.11
CA LEU A 274 -2.04 13.09 -3.66
C LEU A 274 -1.86 13.07 -5.18
N VAL A 275 -2.47 14.01 -5.90
CA VAL A 275 -2.33 14.14 -7.36
C VAL A 275 -0.87 14.40 -7.73
N LYS A 276 -0.17 15.27 -6.98
CA LYS A 276 1.26 15.51 -7.17
C LYS A 276 2.08 14.22 -7.01
N GLN A 277 1.86 13.45 -5.94
CA GLN A 277 2.55 12.17 -5.72
C GLN A 277 2.27 11.15 -6.83
N ILE A 278 1.02 11.07 -7.28
CA ILE A 278 0.65 10.14 -8.35
C ILE A 278 1.31 10.56 -9.66
N VAL A 279 1.31 11.84 -9.99
CA VAL A 279 1.97 12.35 -11.20
C VAL A 279 3.47 12.07 -11.16
N GLU A 280 4.14 12.32 -10.02
CA GLU A 280 5.56 12.05 -9.83
C GLU A 280 5.90 10.56 -9.94
N ARG A 281 4.99 9.67 -9.50
CA ARG A 281 5.16 8.20 -9.61
C ARG A 281 4.74 7.64 -10.96
N ALA A 282 3.75 8.26 -11.60
CA ALA A 282 3.15 7.81 -12.84
C ALA A 282 3.79 8.46 -14.08
N SER A 283 4.77 9.35 -13.92
CA SER A 283 5.60 9.84 -15.03
C SER A 283 6.35 8.67 -15.62
N VAL A 284 5.73 8.06 -16.62
CA VAL A 284 6.28 7.05 -17.51
C VAL A 284 7.62 7.57 -18.04
N LEU A 285 8.70 7.05 -17.44
CA LEU A 285 10.13 7.39 -17.60
C LEU A 285 10.59 8.69 -16.93
N GLU A 286 11.41 8.48 -15.90
CA GLU A 286 12.26 9.36 -15.09
C GLU A 286 12.35 10.89 -15.40
N HIS A 287 12.12 11.67 -14.33
CA HIS A 287 12.47 13.08 -14.10
C HIS A 287 11.52 14.18 -14.63
N ALA A 288 10.69 14.73 -13.73
CA ALA A 288 10.88 16.07 -13.13
C ALA A 288 9.55 16.77 -12.80
N CYS A 289 9.43 17.29 -11.57
CA CYS A 289 8.54 18.40 -11.24
C CYS A 289 9.38 19.45 -10.48
N TYR A 290 9.49 20.67 -11.03
CA TYR A 290 10.04 21.82 -10.32
C TYR A 290 8.90 22.67 -9.73
N GLU A 291 9.15 23.19 -8.53
CA GLU A 291 8.32 24.19 -7.87
C GLU A 291 8.23 25.47 -8.72
N THR A 292 7.01 25.95 -8.92
CA THR A 292 6.79 27.37 -9.22
C THR A 292 5.92 27.93 -8.11
N SER A 293 6.54 28.30 -7.00
CA SER A 293 6.03 29.35 -6.11
C SER A 293 6.15 30.67 -6.87
N SER A 294 5.06 31.11 -7.48
CA SER A 294 5.00 32.47 -8.04
C SER A 294 4.73 33.44 -6.90
N THR A 295 5.74 34.24 -6.56
CA THR A 295 5.59 35.58 -5.97
C THR A 295 4.93 36.52 -6.99
N PRO A 296 4.34 37.65 -6.56
CA PRO A 296 4.99 38.78 -5.89
C PRO A 296 4.74 38.86 -4.38
#